data_AF-A0A7J5E912-F1
#
_entry.id   AF-A0A7J5E912-F1
#
_cell.length_a   1.000
_cell.length_b   1.000
_cell.length_c   1.000
_cell.angle_alpha   90.00
_cell.angle_beta   90.00
_cell.angle_gamma   90.00
#
_symmetry.space_group_name_H-M   'P 1'
#
loop_
_entity.id
_entity.type
_entity.pdbx_description
1 polymer ?
#
loop_
_entity_poly.entity_id
_entity_poly.type
_entity_poly.pdbx_seq_one_letter_code
_entity_poly.pdbx_strand_id
1 'polypeptide(L)'
;ETGIILNFAERTAIIANTLYGGEIKKSIFTVLNFLLTFEDVLPMHCSANVGEKGDSALFFGLSGTGKTTLSADPKRKLIGDDEHGWSSNGVFNFEGGCYAKVIRLSQESEPEIYKCTRTFGTILENVVFDPVSRKIDLNDDTITENTRASYPISFIPNTVPDGYVHTHPKNIIFLTCDASGVLPPIAKLSPEQAQYHFISGYTSKIAGTEIGLGIEPQITFSACFGAPFMVRHPFDYAEMLKQRMIKHKANVWLVNTGWVGGRFGVGKRISIRHTRNLLNAALDGKLDKVKYRTDKLFGFKVPLTCPDVPEEVLEPSNSWGDKKEYWQKYDALAARFIENFKLFSKGVSEEVKNAGPKRLASTK
;
A
#
# COMPACT_ATOMS: atom_id res chain seq x y z
N GLU A 1 -4.14 9.26 -30.23
CA GLU A 1 -3.34 10.48 -30.00
C GLU A 1 -2.21 10.22 -29.00
N THR A 2 -2.50 9.71 -27.79
CA THR A 2 -1.48 9.27 -26.82
C THR A 2 -1.23 7.76 -26.89
N GLY A 3 0.03 7.34 -26.70
CA GLY A 3 0.42 5.94 -26.72
C GLY A 3 1.62 5.65 -25.81
N ILE A 4 1.51 4.59 -25.00
CA ILE A 4 2.59 4.01 -24.19
C ILE A 4 2.69 2.55 -24.62
N ILE A 5 3.71 2.22 -25.42
CA ILE A 5 3.85 0.93 -26.09
C ILE A 5 5.14 0.28 -25.64
N LEU A 6 5.04 -0.93 -25.11
CA LEU A 6 6.18 -1.74 -24.67
C LEU A 6 6.33 -2.94 -25.61
N ASN A 7 7.45 -3.01 -26.34
CA ASN A 7 7.83 -4.16 -27.14
C ASN A 7 8.93 -4.95 -26.42
N PHE A 8 8.55 -6.07 -25.81
CA PHE A 8 9.48 -6.94 -25.09
C PHE A 8 10.50 -7.64 -25.99
N ALA A 9 10.13 -7.99 -27.23
CA ALA A 9 11.02 -8.65 -28.17
C ALA A 9 12.13 -7.72 -28.65
N GLU A 10 11.77 -6.47 -28.97
CA GLU A 10 12.72 -5.42 -29.40
C GLU A 10 13.35 -4.65 -28.23
N ARG A 11 12.94 -4.94 -26.99
CA ARG A 11 13.38 -4.24 -25.77
C ARG A 11 13.26 -2.72 -25.88
N THR A 12 12.17 -2.26 -26.49
CA THR A 12 11.91 -0.84 -26.77
C THR A 12 10.60 -0.40 -26.14
N ALA A 13 10.61 0.75 -25.47
CA ALA A 13 9.43 1.44 -24.98
C ALA A 13 9.24 2.75 -25.77
N ILE A 14 8.03 2.99 -26.29
CA ILE A 14 7.67 4.23 -26.99
C ILE A 14 6.60 4.95 -26.16
N ILE A 15 6.89 6.18 -25.76
CA ILE A 15 5.96 7.07 -25.06
C ILE A 15 5.71 8.27 -25.97
N ALA A 16 4.47 8.45 -26.41
CA ALA A 16 4.08 9.48 -27.35
C ALA A 16 2.88 10.29 -26.82
N ASN A 17 2.94 11.62 -27.01
CA ASN A 17 1.89 12.58 -26.68
C ASN A 17 1.46 12.55 -25.20
N THR A 18 2.44 12.42 -24.31
CA THR A 18 2.34 12.64 -22.86
C THR A 18 3.68 13.16 -22.36
N LEU A 19 3.65 14.13 -21.44
CA LEU A 19 4.84 14.71 -20.80
C LEU A 19 4.97 14.26 -19.33
N TYR A 20 4.10 13.35 -18.88
CA TYR A 20 4.07 12.89 -17.50
C TYR A 20 5.26 11.96 -17.23
N GLY A 21 6.18 12.38 -16.35
CA GLY A 21 7.40 11.62 -16.05
C GLY A 21 7.11 10.22 -15.49
N GLY A 22 5.97 10.05 -14.83
CA GLY A 22 5.51 8.76 -14.32
C GLY A 22 5.37 7.66 -15.37
N GLU A 23 5.13 8.00 -16.65
CA GLU A 23 5.03 7.02 -17.73
C GLU A 23 6.36 6.29 -17.97
N ILE A 24 7.49 7.01 -17.85
CA ILE A 24 8.83 6.43 -17.98
C ILE A 24 9.08 5.46 -16.83
N LYS A 25 8.86 5.92 -15.59
CA LYS A 25 9.02 5.11 -14.38
C LYS A 25 8.20 3.82 -14.47
N LYS A 26 6.89 3.93 -14.71
CA LYS A 26 5.97 2.80 -14.70
C LYS A 26 6.09 1.88 -15.90
N SER A 27 6.62 2.36 -17.03
CA SER A 27 7.01 1.49 -18.15
C SER A 27 8.12 0.53 -17.74
N ILE A 28 9.19 1.03 -17.09
CA ILE A 28 10.28 0.17 -16.59
C ILE A 28 9.77 -0.79 -15.53
N PHE A 29 8.96 -0.31 -14.59
CA PHE A 29 8.34 -1.18 -13.58
C PHE A 29 7.53 -2.31 -14.21
N THR A 30 6.74 -2.02 -15.26
CA THR A 30 5.94 -3.02 -15.97
C THR A 30 6.84 -4.08 -16.65
N VAL A 31 7.96 -3.65 -17.23
CA VAL A 31 8.96 -4.57 -17.80
C VAL A 31 9.56 -5.47 -16.71
N LEU A 32 9.95 -4.90 -15.57
CA LEU A 32 10.48 -5.65 -14.43
C LEU A 32 9.45 -6.61 -13.84
N ASN A 33 8.16 -6.23 -13.79
CA ASN A 33 7.07 -7.09 -13.36
C ASN A 33 6.90 -8.34 -14.21
N PHE A 34 7.38 -8.33 -15.46
CA PHE A 34 7.38 -9.50 -16.32
C PHE A 34 8.70 -10.27 -16.21
N LEU A 35 9.84 -9.62 -16.48
CA LEU A 35 11.12 -10.30 -16.64
C LEU A 35 11.61 -10.97 -15.34
N LEU A 36 11.48 -10.28 -14.21
CA LEU A 36 12.02 -10.76 -12.93
C LEU A 36 11.33 -12.04 -12.42
N THR A 37 10.09 -12.29 -12.87
CA THR A 37 9.38 -13.53 -12.52
C THR A 37 10.05 -14.77 -13.11
N PHE A 38 10.82 -14.63 -14.21
CA PHE A 38 11.60 -15.73 -14.79
C PHE A 38 12.93 -15.96 -14.07
N GLU A 39 13.36 -15.04 -13.22
CA GLU A 39 14.60 -15.11 -12.43
C GLU A 39 14.36 -15.42 -10.95
N ASP A 40 13.15 -15.90 -10.60
CA ASP A 40 12.71 -16.09 -9.21
C ASP A 40 12.97 -14.85 -8.33
N VAL A 41 12.60 -13.69 -8.86
CA VAL A 41 12.52 -12.44 -8.10
C VAL A 41 11.06 -12.01 -8.12
N LEU A 42 10.46 -11.82 -6.94
CA LEU A 42 9.11 -11.27 -6.83
C LEU A 42 9.17 -9.74 -6.99
N PRO A 43 8.68 -9.17 -8.11
CA PRO A 43 8.53 -7.73 -8.25
C PRO A 43 7.33 -7.25 -7.43
N MET A 44 7.47 -6.10 -6.77
CA MET A 44 6.52 -5.63 -5.77
C MET A 44 6.30 -4.13 -5.90
N HIS A 45 5.02 -3.73 -5.87
CA HIS A 45 4.62 -2.32 -5.75
C HIS A 45 4.40 -1.98 -4.28
N CYS A 46 5.49 -1.68 -3.59
CA CYS A 46 5.51 -1.42 -2.15
C CYS A 46 6.61 -0.41 -1.79
N SER A 47 6.49 0.27 -0.65
CA SER A 47 7.68 0.81 -0.01
C SER A 47 8.35 -0.25 0.86
N ALA A 48 9.61 -0.07 1.19
CA ALA A 48 10.35 -0.98 2.05
C ALA A 48 11.32 -0.24 2.97
N ASN A 49 11.45 -0.73 4.20
CA ASN A 49 12.42 -0.22 5.17
C ASN A 49 13.02 -1.36 6.02
N VAL A 50 14.11 -1.08 6.71
CA VAL A 50 14.81 -2.05 7.56
C VAL A 50 15.11 -1.47 8.94
N GLY A 51 14.85 -2.26 9.98
CA GLY A 51 15.20 -1.91 11.36
C GLY A 51 16.69 -2.15 11.65
N GLU A 52 17.16 -1.66 12.80
CA GLU A 52 18.57 -1.82 13.23
C GLU A 52 19.02 -3.29 13.32
N LYS A 53 18.08 -4.22 13.57
CA LYS A 53 18.36 -5.66 13.66
C LYS A 53 18.33 -6.37 12.30
N GLY A 54 18.27 -5.62 11.20
CA GLY A 54 18.15 -6.16 9.85
C GLY A 54 16.78 -6.76 9.55
N ASP A 55 15.75 -6.47 10.36
CA ASP A 55 14.38 -6.89 10.12
C ASP A 55 13.73 -5.98 9.07
N SER A 56 13.67 -6.45 7.82
CA SER A 56 13.01 -5.71 6.74
C SER A 56 11.48 -5.77 6.87
N ALA A 57 10.80 -4.73 6.39
CA ALA A 57 9.35 -4.67 6.26
C ALA A 57 8.94 -4.15 4.88
N LEU A 58 7.88 -4.74 4.32
CA LEU A 58 7.30 -4.36 3.03
C LEU A 58 5.92 -3.73 3.24
N PHE A 59 5.63 -2.64 2.54
CA PHE A 59 4.38 -1.88 2.68
C PHE A 59 3.68 -1.75 1.34
N PHE A 60 2.73 -2.64 1.06
CA PHE A 60 1.89 -2.57 -0.13
C PHE A 60 0.69 -1.66 0.11
N GLY A 61 0.22 -1.00 -0.94
CA GLY A 61 -0.95 -0.14 -0.90
C GLY A 61 -1.00 0.78 -2.12
N LEU A 62 -2.17 1.31 -2.44
CA LEU A 62 -2.29 2.30 -3.52
C LEU A 62 -1.85 3.70 -3.06
N SER A 63 -1.82 4.65 -4.00
CA SER A 63 -1.61 6.06 -3.69
C SER A 63 -2.61 6.55 -2.62
N GLY A 64 -2.14 7.35 -1.67
CA GLY A 64 -2.98 7.91 -0.59
C GLY A 64 -3.29 6.95 0.58
N THR A 65 -2.85 5.68 0.53
CA THR A 65 -3.06 4.70 1.62
C THR A 65 -2.05 4.83 2.78
N GLY A 66 -1.02 5.66 2.62
CA GLY A 66 -0.01 5.93 3.65
C GLY A 66 1.32 5.18 3.48
N LYS A 67 1.60 4.55 2.32
CA LYS A 67 2.88 3.84 2.05
C LYS A 67 4.10 4.67 2.45
N THR A 68 4.30 5.83 1.82
CA THR A 68 5.45 6.72 2.03
C THR A 68 5.52 7.20 3.48
N THR A 69 4.39 7.69 4.02
CA THR A 69 4.31 8.23 5.38
C THR A 69 4.57 7.17 6.48
N LEU A 70 4.23 5.91 6.23
CA LEU A 70 4.43 4.80 7.19
C LEU A 70 5.77 4.09 7.01
N SER A 71 6.37 4.10 5.82
CA SER A 71 7.72 3.58 5.60
C SER A 71 8.81 4.56 6.04
N ALA A 72 8.54 5.87 6.04
CA ALA A 72 9.41 6.91 6.56
C ALA A 72 9.37 6.97 8.10
N ASP A 73 9.80 5.89 8.74
CA ASP A 73 9.97 5.81 10.20
C ASP A 73 11.40 6.27 10.56
N PRO A 74 11.58 7.27 11.45
CA PRO A 74 12.90 7.73 11.85
C PRO A 74 13.78 6.64 12.50
N LYS A 75 13.20 5.54 12.98
CA LYS A 75 13.92 4.41 13.58
C LYS A 75 14.33 3.33 12.58
N ARG A 76 13.95 3.47 11.30
CA ARG A 76 14.14 2.45 10.27
C ARG A 76 14.72 3.08 9.02
N LYS A 77 15.73 2.45 8.43
CA LYS A 77 16.35 2.96 7.20
C LYS A 77 15.45 2.64 6.01
N LEU A 78 15.16 3.63 5.18
CA LEU A 78 14.40 3.47 3.95
C LEU A 78 15.22 2.68 2.92
N ILE A 79 14.64 1.64 2.34
CA ILE A 79 15.22 0.90 1.20
C ILE A 79 14.77 1.58 -0.11
N GLY A 80 13.47 1.91 -0.20
CA GLY A 80 12.86 2.68 -1.29
C GLY A 80 11.38 2.91 -1.03
N ASP A 81 10.73 3.77 -1.82
CA ASP A 81 9.37 4.27 -1.55
C ASP A 81 8.26 3.64 -2.41
N ASP A 82 8.57 2.90 -3.48
CA ASP A 82 7.51 2.46 -4.40
C ASP A 82 7.71 1.11 -5.11
N GLU A 83 8.94 0.75 -5.52
CA GLU A 83 9.19 -0.43 -6.36
C GLU A 83 10.38 -1.28 -5.88
N HIS A 84 10.13 -2.55 -5.53
CA HIS A 84 11.16 -3.46 -4.99
C HIS A 84 11.09 -4.85 -5.61
N GLY A 85 12.22 -5.55 -5.57
CA GLY A 85 12.33 -6.98 -5.83
C GLY A 85 12.62 -7.75 -4.55
N TRP A 86 11.98 -8.91 -4.37
CA TRP A 86 12.35 -9.89 -3.34
C TRP A 86 12.94 -11.14 -4.00
N SER A 87 14.27 -11.23 -3.96
CA SER A 87 15.05 -12.36 -4.47
C SER A 87 15.27 -13.43 -3.40
N SER A 88 15.96 -14.51 -3.79
CA SER A 88 16.49 -15.52 -2.87
C SER A 88 17.49 -14.96 -1.84
N ASN A 89 18.09 -13.79 -2.09
CA ASN A 89 19.13 -13.18 -1.26
C ASN A 89 18.64 -12.02 -0.39
N GLY A 90 17.44 -11.48 -0.64
CA GLY A 90 16.94 -10.32 0.09
C GLY A 90 16.03 -9.43 -0.72
N VAL A 91 15.88 -8.18 -0.25
CA VAL A 91 15.04 -7.15 -0.86
C VAL A 91 15.89 -6.03 -1.40
N PHE A 92 15.57 -5.56 -2.60
CA PHE A 92 16.29 -4.48 -3.24
C PHE A 92 15.35 -3.52 -3.95
N ASN A 93 15.73 -2.25 -3.97
CA ASN A 93 15.03 -1.18 -4.68
C ASN A 93 15.31 -1.30 -6.18
N PHE A 94 14.30 -1.09 -7.02
CA PHE A 94 14.50 -0.96 -8.47
C PHE A 94 14.96 0.45 -8.87
N GLU A 95 14.75 1.43 -8.00
CA GLU A 95 14.90 2.84 -8.28
C GLU A 95 16.15 3.44 -7.63
N GLY A 96 16.73 4.46 -8.26
CA GLY A 96 17.82 5.28 -7.69
C GLY A 96 17.34 6.59 -7.06
N GLY A 97 16.02 6.77 -6.94
CA GLY A 97 15.38 8.00 -6.50
C GLY A 97 13.97 7.76 -5.99
N CYS A 98 13.30 8.84 -5.63
CA CYS A 98 11.89 8.84 -5.25
C CYS A 98 11.11 9.79 -6.16
N TYR A 99 9.84 9.47 -6.39
CA TYR A 99 8.92 10.29 -7.18
C TYR A 99 7.67 10.64 -6.37
N ALA A 100 7.90 11.45 -5.34
CA ALA A 100 6.94 11.71 -4.28
C ALA A 100 5.84 12.69 -4.73
N LYS A 101 4.65 12.49 -4.17
CA LYS A 101 3.55 13.48 -4.25
C LYS A 101 3.83 14.62 -3.28
N VAL A 102 3.68 15.87 -3.72
CA VAL A 102 4.06 17.04 -2.91
C VAL A 102 2.93 18.04 -2.67
N ILE A 103 1.71 17.78 -3.15
CA ILE A 103 0.56 18.62 -2.84
C ILE A 103 0.30 18.61 -1.33
N ARG A 104 0.11 19.80 -0.76
CA ARG A 104 -0.12 20.08 0.66
C ARG A 104 0.94 19.49 1.59
N LEU A 105 2.15 19.24 1.06
CA LEU A 105 3.29 18.77 1.83
C LEU A 105 3.78 19.87 2.78
N SER A 106 3.96 19.53 4.06
CA SER A 106 4.42 20.47 5.08
C SER A 106 5.73 20.01 5.72
N GLN A 107 6.51 20.97 6.24
CA GLN A 107 7.76 20.68 6.91
C GLN A 107 7.55 19.89 8.20
N GLU A 108 6.42 20.12 8.86
CA GLU A 108 6.05 19.48 10.13
C GLU A 108 5.65 18.02 9.93
N SER A 109 4.98 17.72 8.81
CA SER A 109 4.48 16.38 8.52
C SER A 109 5.55 15.46 7.95
N GLU A 110 6.31 15.93 6.97
CA GLU A 110 7.30 15.13 6.22
C GLU A 110 8.57 15.98 5.93
N PRO A 111 9.39 16.29 6.95
CA PRO A 111 10.49 17.26 6.86
C PRO A 111 11.55 16.91 5.81
N GLU A 112 11.86 15.63 5.65
CA GLU A 112 12.89 15.16 4.71
C GLU A 112 12.46 15.36 3.26
N ILE A 113 11.23 15.00 2.91
CA ILE A 113 10.67 15.20 1.57
C ILE A 113 10.45 16.70 1.30
N TYR A 114 9.99 17.46 2.31
CA TYR A 114 9.81 18.90 2.20
C TYR A 114 11.14 19.64 1.92
N LYS A 115 12.25 19.17 2.50
CA LYS A 115 13.58 19.69 2.19
C LYS A 115 13.98 19.40 0.74
N CYS A 116 13.63 18.23 0.21
CA CYS A 116 13.95 17.86 -1.17
C CYS A 116 13.35 18.84 -2.18
N THR A 117 12.15 19.38 -1.94
CA THR A 117 11.51 20.36 -2.86
C THR A 117 12.25 21.71 -2.95
N ARG A 118 13.25 21.93 -2.08
CA ARG A 118 14.10 23.14 -2.03
C ARG A 118 15.57 22.82 -2.28
N THR A 119 15.87 21.62 -2.77
CA THR A 119 17.23 21.15 -3.00
C THR A 119 17.53 21.14 -4.49
N PHE A 120 18.68 21.72 -4.88
CA PHE A 120 19.14 21.69 -6.27
C PHE A 120 19.31 20.23 -6.74
N GLY A 121 18.81 19.92 -7.93
CA GLY A 121 18.77 18.55 -8.48
C GLY A 121 17.39 17.88 -8.36
N THR A 122 16.48 18.42 -7.54
CA THR A 122 15.08 17.98 -7.53
C THR A 122 14.32 18.58 -8.70
N ILE A 123 13.53 17.75 -9.39
CA ILE A 123 12.60 18.18 -10.44
C ILE A 123 11.20 18.27 -9.83
N LEU A 124 10.60 19.45 -9.85
CA LEU A 124 9.22 19.67 -9.45
C LEU A 124 8.32 19.67 -10.69
N GLU A 125 7.38 18.73 -10.73
CA GLU A 125 6.45 18.57 -11.84
C GLU A 125 5.08 19.13 -11.43
N ASN A 126 4.57 20.08 -12.22
CA ASN A 126 3.27 20.75 -12.05
C ASN A 126 3.09 21.50 -10.71
N VAL A 127 4.16 21.79 -9.97
CA VAL A 127 4.11 22.65 -8.77
C VAL A 127 4.02 24.11 -9.21
N VAL A 128 3.04 24.84 -8.68
CA VAL A 128 2.89 26.27 -8.94
C VAL A 128 3.94 27.06 -8.18
N PHE A 129 4.46 28.13 -8.78
CA PHE A 129 5.40 29.04 -8.14
C PHE A 129 5.13 30.47 -8.59
N ASP A 130 5.45 31.42 -7.71
CA ASP A 130 5.36 32.84 -8.03
C ASP A 130 6.48 33.25 -9.02
N PRO A 131 6.17 33.83 -10.20
CA PRO A 131 7.16 34.07 -11.24
C PRO A 131 8.22 35.12 -10.85
N VAL A 132 7.91 36.01 -9.90
CA VAL A 132 8.81 37.09 -9.46
C VAL A 132 9.75 36.60 -8.36
N SER A 133 9.20 36.11 -7.25
CA SER A 133 9.94 35.66 -6.06
C SER A 133 10.47 34.22 -6.17
N ARG A 134 9.98 33.44 -7.14
CA ARG A 134 10.29 32.01 -7.33
C ARG A 134 9.90 31.14 -6.14
N LYS A 135 9.04 31.63 -5.24
CA LYS A 135 8.50 30.83 -4.13
C LYS A 135 7.53 29.81 -4.68
N ILE A 136 7.77 28.54 -4.37
CA ILE A 136 6.85 27.45 -4.66
C ILE A 136 5.64 27.50 -3.73
N ASP A 137 4.46 27.18 -4.26
CA ASP A 137 3.26 26.93 -3.47
C ASP A 137 2.90 25.45 -3.58
N LEU A 138 3.09 24.72 -2.48
CA LEU A 138 2.77 23.30 -2.41
C LEU A 138 1.27 23.07 -2.15
N ASN A 139 0.47 24.08 -1.83
CA ASN A 139 -0.97 23.95 -1.60
C ASN A 139 -1.81 24.24 -2.84
N ASP A 140 -1.23 24.84 -3.86
CA ASP A 140 -1.90 25.21 -5.10
C ASP A 140 -2.03 24.00 -6.04
N ASP A 141 -3.27 23.61 -6.33
CA ASP A 141 -3.64 22.52 -7.23
C ASP A 141 -4.26 23.00 -8.56
N THR A 142 -4.09 24.29 -8.90
CA THR A 142 -4.64 24.91 -10.13
C THR A 142 -4.27 24.12 -11.39
N ILE A 143 -3.06 23.53 -11.45
CA ILE A 143 -2.66 22.64 -12.54
C ILE A 143 -3.20 21.22 -12.28
N THR A 144 -2.92 20.67 -11.10
CA THR A 144 -3.35 19.32 -10.70
C THR A 144 -3.12 19.08 -9.20
N GLU A 145 -3.93 18.22 -8.59
CA GLU A 145 -3.64 17.68 -7.25
C GLU A 145 -2.53 16.61 -7.26
N ASN A 146 -2.05 16.17 -8.43
CA ASN A 146 -0.96 15.21 -8.58
C ASN A 146 0.39 15.89 -8.80
N THR A 147 0.69 16.97 -8.06
CA THR A 147 2.02 17.59 -8.11
C THR A 147 3.09 16.65 -7.57
N ARG A 148 4.25 16.62 -8.22
CA ARG A 148 5.32 15.63 -7.92
C ARG A 148 6.68 16.28 -7.73
N ALA A 149 7.53 15.59 -6.98
CA ALA A 149 8.95 15.86 -6.89
C ALA A 149 9.74 14.59 -7.20
N SER A 150 10.63 14.66 -8.19
CA SER A 150 11.62 13.62 -8.48
C SER A 150 12.97 14.03 -7.92
N TYR A 151 13.58 13.20 -7.07
CA TYR A 151 14.87 13.47 -6.45
C TYR A 151 15.65 12.16 -6.22
N PRO A 152 16.99 12.20 -6.24
CA PRO A 152 17.80 11.02 -5.96
C PRO A 152 17.64 10.58 -4.50
N ILE A 153 17.71 9.27 -4.26
CA ILE A 153 17.48 8.70 -2.93
C ILE A 153 18.52 9.20 -1.90
N SER A 154 19.71 9.59 -2.38
CA SER A 154 20.79 10.19 -1.58
C SER A 154 20.42 11.53 -0.93
N PHE A 155 19.30 12.16 -1.31
CA PHE A 155 18.79 13.35 -0.62
C PHE A 155 18.10 13.03 0.70
N ILE A 156 17.67 11.78 0.90
CA ILE A 156 17.08 11.29 2.14
C ILE A 156 18.18 10.72 3.05
N PRO A 157 18.45 11.33 4.22
CA PRO A 157 19.59 10.94 5.06
C PRO A 157 19.48 9.52 5.62
N ASN A 158 18.28 9.06 5.96
CA ASN A 158 18.04 7.78 6.63
C ASN A 158 17.72 6.65 5.63
N THR A 159 18.61 6.42 4.68
CA THR A 159 18.46 5.42 3.61
C THR A 159 19.48 4.29 3.72
N VAL A 160 19.18 3.17 3.05
CA VAL A 160 20.15 2.09 2.81
C VAL A 160 21.01 2.48 1.60
N PRO A 161 22.34 2.67 1.73
CA PRO A 161 23.19 3.26 0.68
C PRO A 161 23.10 2.58 -0.69
N ASP A 162 23.00 1.25 -0.73
CA ASP A 162 22.94 0.48 -1.98
C ASP A 162 21.51 0.09 -2.39
N GLY A 163 20.49 0.54 -1.64
CA GLY A 163 19.11 0.12 -1.84
C GLY A 163 18.87 -1.38 -1.71
N TYR A 164 19.84 -2.15 -1.19
CA TYR A 164 19.81 -3.60 -1.06
C TYR A 164 19.95 -4.00 0.41
N VAL A 165 19.06 -4.88 0.87
CA VAL A 165 19.19 -5.53 2.17
C VAL A 165 19.26 -7.05 2.00
N HIS A 166 20.37 -7.64 2.43
CA HIS A 166 20.64 -9.10 2.38
C HIS A 166 19.96 -9.87 3.53
N THR A 167 18.76 -9.44 3.90
CA THR A 167 17.89 -10.12 4.85
C THR A 167 16.48 -10.14 4.30
N HIS A 168 15.68 -11.07 4.80
CA HIS A 168 14.32 -11.25 4.34
C HIS A 168 13.32 -10.49 5.23
N PRO A 169 12.23 -9.97 4.64
CA PRO A 169 11.14 -9.36 5.36
C PRO A 169 10.62 -10.25 6.49
N LYS A 170 10.54 -9.69 7.70
CA LYS A 170 9.81 -10.33 8.80
C LYS A 170 8.34 -9.95 8.80
N ASN A 171 8.01 -8.79 8.24
CA ASN A 171 6.66 -8.25 8.21
C ASN A 171 6.32 -7.75 6.81
N ILE A 172 5.14 -8.10 6.34
CA ILE A 172 4.53 -7.62 5.10
C ILE A 172 3.23 -6.94 5.49
N ILE A 173 3.04 -5.71 5.06
CA ILE A 173 1.94 -4.85 5.45
C ILE A 173 1.13 -4.55 4.20
N PHE A 174 -0.15 -4.90 4.23
CA PHE A 174 -1.14 -4.50 3.25
C PHE A 174 -1.92 -3.32 3.80
N LEU A 175 -1.64 -2.13 3.27
CA LEU A 175 -2.35 -0.90 3.61
C LEU A 175 -3.63 -0.81 2.79
N THR A 176 -4.76 -0.72 3.48
CA THR A 176 -6.06 -0.46 2.88
C THR A 176 -6.67 0.79 3.48
N CYS A 177 -7.21 1.66 2.64
CA CYS A 177 -8.02 2.77 3.12
C CYS A 177 -9.49 2.36 3.02
N ASP A 178 -10.05 1.77 4.09
CA ASP A 178 -11.45 1.37 4.10
C ASP A 178 -12.36 2.57 4.41
N ALA A 179 -12.98 3.15 3.37
CA ALA A 179 -13.94 4.24 3.53
C ALA A 179 -15.33 3.77 3.99
N SER A 180 -15.59 2.46 3.98
CA SER A 180 -16.84 1.91 4.51
C SER A 180 -16.85 1.84 6.04
N GLY A 181 -15.68 1.88 6.67
CA GLY A 181 -15.53 1.99 8.12
C GLY A 181 -15.78 0.69 8.90
N VAL A 182 -15.57 -0.47 8.25
CA VAL A 182 -15.96 -1.78 8.79
C VAL A 182 -14.77 -2.67 9.14
N LEU A 183 -13.65 -2.54 8.43
CA LEU A 183 -12.45 -3.34 8.67
C LEU A 183 -11.78 -2.97 10.00
N PRO A 184 -11.20 -3.96 10.72
CA PRO A 184 -10.40 -3.68 11.91
C PRO A 184 -9.17 -2.82 11.56
N PRO A 185 -8.63 -2.08 12.53
CA PRO A 185 -7.47 -1.23 12.30
C PRO A 185 -6.22 -2.06 11.95
N ILE A 186 -6.11 -3.30 12.46
CA ILE A 186 -5.07 -4.26 12.09
C ILE A 186 -5.60 -5.70 12.17
N ALA A 187 -5.17 -6.56 11.26
CA ALA A 187 -5.41 -8.00 11.32
C ALA A 187 -4.19 -8.78 10.84
N LYS A 188 -3.94 -9.96 11.43
CA LYS A 188 -2.92 -10.92 11.00
C LYS A 188 -3.56 -11.92 10.03
N LEU A 189 -2.95 -12.08 8.86
CA LEU A 189 -3.43 -12.96 7.79
C LEU A 189 -2.70 -14.31 7.81
N SER A 190 -3.41 -15.40 7.49
CA SER A 190 -2.78 -16.66 7.08
C SER A 190 -2.13 -16.51 5.69
N PRO A 191 -1.28 -17.45 5.24
CA PRO A 191 -0.72 -17.42 3.89
C PRO A 191 -1.79 -17.39 2.79
N GLU A 192 -2.86 -18.16 2.91
CA GLU A 192 -3.95 -18.20 1.94
C GLU A 192 -4.76 -16.90 1.94
N GLN A 193 -5.00 -16.34 3.13
CA GLN A 193 -5.63 -15.02 3.26
C GLN A 193 -4.75 -13.92 2.66
N ALA A 194 -3.43 -14.01 2.85
CA ALA A 194 -2.50 -13.07 2.24
C ALA A 194 -2.57 -13.14 0.71
N GLN A 195 -2.61 -14.33 0.11
CA GLN A 195 -2.83 -14.48 -1.34
C GLN A 195 -4.16 -13.87 -1.78
N TYR A 196 -5.26 -14.17 -1.08
CA TYR A 196 -6.59 -13.65 -1.41
C TYR A 196 -6.63 -12.12 -1.37
N HIS A 197 -6.11 -11.52 -0.29
CA HIS A 197 -6.08 -10.07 -0.12
C HIS A 197 -5.08 -9.39 -1.06
N PHE A 198 -3.97 -10.03 -1.41
CA PHE A 198 -3.00 -9.52 -2.37
C PHE A 198 -3.58 -9.49 -3.79
N ILE A 199 -4.24 -10.57 -4.22
CA ILE A 199 -4.96 -10.62 -5.51
C ILE A 199 -6.12 -9.64 -5.54
N SER A 200 -6.83 -9.47 -4.42
CA SER A 200 -7.94 -8.51 -4.34
C SER A 200 -7.44 -7.06 -4.41
N GLY A 201 -6.38 -6.73 -3.64
CA GLY A 201 -5.81 -5.38 -3.59
C GLY A 201 -6.84 -4.30 -3.26
N TYR A 202 -7.68 -4.57 -2.26
CA TYR A 202 -8.75 -3.67 -1.83
C TYR A 202 -8.21 -2.39 -1.18
N THR A 203 -8.79 -1.25 -1.56
CA THR A 203 -8.69 0.03 -0.85
C THR A 203 -9.81 0.96 -1.32
N SER A 204 -9.80 2.21 -0.89
CA SER A 204 -10.62 3.27 -1.46
C SER A 204 -9.73 4.34 -2.09
N LYS A 205 -10.14 4.86 -3.26
CA LYS A 205 -9.61 6.10 -3.82
C LYS A 205 -10.27 7.26 -3.10
N ILE A 206 -9.47 8.17 -2.55
CA ILE A 206 -9.96 9.39 -1.90
C ILE A 206 -9.79 10.55 -2.89
N ALA A 207 -10.63 11.58 -2.80
CA ALA A 207 -10.49 12.81 -3.57
C ALA A 207 -9.02 13.27 -3.67
N GLY A 208 -8.62 13.64 -4.88
CA GLY A 208 -7.28 14.12 -5.22
C GLY A 208 -6.20 13.10 -5.50
N THR A 209 -6.49 11.80 -5.56
CA THR A 209 -5.52 10.78 -6.02
C THR A 209 -5.52 10.56 -7.53
N GLU A 210 -6.59 10.90 -8.25
CA GLU A 210 -6.76 10.70 -9.71
C GLU A 210 -7.73 11.72 -10.31
N ILE A 211 -7.60 11.97 -11.62
CA ILE A 211 -8.45 12.90 -12.38
C ILE A 211 -9.91 12.39 -12.39
N GLY A 212 -10.87 13.25 -12.01
CA GLY A 212 -12.31 12.94 -12.08
C GLY A 212 -12.91 12.27 -10.84
N LEU A 213 -12.15 12.10 -9.76
CA LEU A 213 -12.71 11.64 -8.48
C LEU A 213 -13.54 12.74 -7.80
N GLY A 214 -14.77 12.41 -7.44
CA GLY A 214 -15.62 13.27 -6.60
C GLY A 214 -15.16 13.32 -5.13
N ILE A 215 -15.89 14.07 -4.31
CA ILE A 215 -15.61 14.26 -2.87
C ILE A 215 -15.72 12.93 -2.10
N GLU A 216 -16.61 12.03 -2.52
CA GLU A 216 -16.83 10.75 -1.85
C GLU A 216 -15.77 9.70 -2.24
N PRO A 217 -15.16 9.00 -1.27
CA PRO A 217 -14.22 7.92 -1.56
C PRO A 217 -14.89 6.77 -2.33
N GLN A 218 -14.19 6.24 -3.34
CA GLN A 218 -14.67 5.14 -4.15
C GLN A 218 -13.90 3.86 -3.82
N ILE A 219 -14.63 2.79 -3.51
CA ILE A 219 -14.05 1.45 -3.36
C ILE A 219 -13.35 1.05 -4.65
N THR A 220 -12.12 0.56 -4.52
CA THR A 220 -11.32 0.07 -5.63
C THR A 220 -10.63 -1.25 -5.27
N PHE A 221 -10.47 -2.09 -6.27
CA PHE A 221 -9.71 -3.32 -6.19
C PHE A 221 -8.63 -3.24 -7.26
N SER A 222 -7.37 -3.28 -6.84
CA SER A 222 -6.22 -3.21 -7.73
C SER A 222 -5.31 -4.37 -7.41
N ALA A 223 -5.45 -5.46 -8.17
CA ALA A 223 -4.69 -6.68 -7.98
C ALA A 223 -3.20 -6.44 -7.73
N CYS A 224 -2.62 -7.18 -6.78
CA CYS A 224 -1.24 -7.04 -6.31
C CYS A 224 -0.91 -5.64 -5.76
N PHE A 225 -1.93 -4.84 -5.42
CA PHE A 225 -1.84 -3.42 -5.12
C PHE A 225 -1.17 -2.59 -6.23
N GLY A 226 -1.23 -3.05 -7.49
CA GLY A 226 -0.49 -2.45 -8.60
C GLY A 226 -0.98 -2.90 -9.97
N ALA A 227 -2.27 -3.22 -10.11
CA ALA A 227 -2.83 -3.85 -11.31
C ALA A 227 -2.43 -3.20 -12.65
N PRO A 228 -2.34 -1.86 -12.80
CA PRO A 228 -1.93 -1.24 -14.05
C PRO A 228 -0.52 -1.63 -14.53
N PHE A 229 0.32 -2.17 -13.65
CA PHE A 229 1.73 -2.50 -13.93
C PHE A 229 1.99 -4.01 -13.94
N MET A 230 0.95 -4.83 -13.71
CA MET A 230 1.06 -6.29 -13.68
C MET A 230 0.87 -6.85 -15.08
N VAL A 231 1.82 -7.68 -15.53
CA VAL A 231 1.79 -8.29 -16.88
C VAL A 231 1.26 -9.72 -16.82
N ARG A 232 1.57 -10.45 -15.76
CA ARG A 232 1.13 -11.84 -15.55
C ARG A 232 -0.20 -11.90 -14.80
N HIS A 233 -0.77 -13.10 -14.72
CA HIS A 233 -1.95 -13.32 -13.89
C HIS A 233 -1.63 -13.02 -12.41
N PRO A 234 -2.48 -12.31 -11.66
CA PRO A 234 -2.21 -11.93 -10.26
C PRO A 234 -1.84 -13.09 -9.33
N PHE A 235 -2.35 -14.29 -9.63
CA PHE A 235 -2.03 -15.51 -8.87
C PHE A 235 -0.55 -15.89 -8.94
N ASP A 236 0.14 -15.63 -10.05
CA ASP A 236 1.57 -15.94 -10.19
C ASP A 236 2.40 -15.16 -9.16
N TYR A 237 2.13 -13.86 -9.02
CA TYR A 237 2.77 -13.01 -8.02
C TYR A 237 2.37 -13.41 -6.59
N ALA A 238 1.10 -13.76 -6.38
CA ALA A 238 0.61 -14.18 -5.07
C ALA A 238 1.25 -15.50 -4.60
N GLU A 239 1.49 -16.43 -5.53
CA GLU A 239 2.17 -17.70 -5.23
C GLU A 239 3.64 -17.47 -4.88
N MET A 240 4.34 -16.63 -5.65
CA MET A 240 5.71 -16.21 -5.31
C MET A 240 5.79 -15.55 -3.93
N LEU A 241 4.79 -14.74 -3.55
CA LEU A 241 4.69 -14.11 -2.23
C LEU A 241 4.50 -15.16 -1.13
N LYS A 242 3.55 -16.10 -1.29
CA LYS A 242 3.30 -17.17 -0.31
C LYS A 242 4.54 -18.03 -0.07
N GLN A 243 5.24 -18.43 -1.12
CA GLN A 243 6.45 -19.25 -1.01
C GLN A 243 7.52 -18.55 -0.16
N ARG A 244 7.75 -17.26 -0.41
CA ARG A 244 8.70 -16.44 0.37
C ARG A 244 8.24 -16.23 1.81
N MET A 245 6.95 -15.97 2.02
CA MET A 245 6.38 -15.86 3.36
C MET A 245 6.62 -17.11 4.20
N ILE A 246 6.33 -18.29 3.65
CA ILE A 246 6.50 -19.57 4.35
C ILE A 246 7.99 -19.84 4.60
N LYS A 247 8.83 -19.69 3.56
CA LYS A 247 10.28 -19.94 3.65
C LYS A 247 10.95 -19.06 4.72
N HIS A 248 10.55 -17.80 4.80
CA HIS A 248 11.18 -16.82 5.69
C HIS A 248 10.39 -16.54 6.97
N LYS A 249 9.29 -17.26 7.20
CA LYS A 249 8.39 -17.11 8.36
C LYS A 249 7.92 -15.65 8.54
N ALA A 250 7.63 -14.98 7.41
CA ALA A 250 7.18 -13.60 7.42
C ALA A 250 5.72 -13.51 7.88
N ASN A 251 5.42 -12.57 8.77
CA ASN A 251 4.05 -12.24 9.16
C ASN A 251 3.42 -11.29 8.13
N VAL A 252 2.15 -11.51 7.78
CA VAL A 252 1.38 -10.56 6.96
C VAL A 252 0.32 -9.87 7.81
N TRP A 253 0.26 -8.55 7.69
CA TRP A 253 -0.67 -7.69 8.40
C TRP A 253 -1.52 -6.91 7.40
N LEU A 254 -2.84 -6.96 7.57
CA LEU A 254 -3.77 -6.03 6.93
C LEU A 254 -3.96 -4.84 7.87
N VAL A 255 -3.62 -3.64 7.43
CA VAL A 255 -3.73 -2.41 8.23
C VAL A 255 -4.70 -1.45 7.57
N ASN A 256 -5.78 -1.12 8.28
CA ASN A 256 -6.74 -0.12 7.82
C ASN A 256 -6.24 1.29 8.19
N THR A 257 -6.02 2.12 7.17
CA THR A 257 -5.64 3.54 7.30
C THR A 257 -6.78 4.49 6.92
N GLY A 258 -7.97 3.92 6.72
CA GLY A 258 -9.23 4.60 6.42
C GLY A 258 -10.04 4.94 7.67
N TRP A 259 -11.33 4.63 7.63
CA TRP A 259 -12.31 5.08 8.61
C TRP A 259 -12.67 3.98 9.61
N VAL A 260 -13.17 4.43 10.77
CA VAL A 260 -13.88 3.63 11.78
C VAL A 260 -15.08 4.41 12.30
N GLY A 261 -16.08 3.68 12.83
CA GLY A 261 -17.25 4.28 13.47
C GLY A 261 -18.29 4.88 12.51
N GLY A 262 -18.27 4.48 11.25
CA GLY A 262 -19.19 4.93 10.23
C GLY A 262 -18.51 5.06 8.87
N ARG A 263 -19.32 5.17 7.81
CA ARG A 263 -18.83 5.54 6.47
C ARG A 263 -18.21 6.94 6.46
N PHE A 264 -17.49 7.26 5.38
CA PHE A 264 -17.07 8.63 5.09
C PHE A 264 -18.20 9.66 5.34
N GLY A 265 -17.88 10.75 6.04
CA GLY A 265 -18.84 11.79 6.45
C GLY A 265 -19.56 11.54 7.79
N VAL A 266 -19.56 10.31 8.30
CA VAL A 266 -20.12 9.94 9.62
C VAL A 266 -19.03 9.44 10.56
N GLY A 267 -18.26 8.46 10.10
CA GLY A 267 -17.12 7.91 10.83
C GLY A 267 -15.92 8.86 10.82
N LYS A 268 -14.92 8.54 11.65
CA LYS A 268 -13.67 9.29 11.72
C LYS A 268 -12.54 8.45 11.11
N ARG A 269 -11.60 9.12 10.44
CA ARG A 269 -10.37 8.46 10.00
C ARG A 269 -9.60 7.96 11.22
N ILE A 270 -9.02 6.76 11.14
CA ILE A 270 -8.16 6.23 12.20
C ILE A 270 -7.01 7.22 12.39
N SER A 271 -6.75 7.59 13.66
CA SER A 271 -5.67 8.51 13.98
C SER A 271 -4.34 7.93 13.51
N ILE A 272 -3.52 8.74 12.83
CA ILE A 272 -2.18 8.37 12.39
C ILE A 272 -1.31 7.88 13.57
N ARG A 273 -1.54 8.42 14.78
CA ARG A 273 -0.86 7.96 16.00
C ARG A 273 -1.21 6.51 16.31
N HIS A 274 -2.50 6.13 16.24
CA HIS A 274 -2.93 4.75 16.48
C HIS A 274 -2.39 3.82 15.38
N THR A 275 -2.45 4.23 14.11
CA THR A 275 -1.87 3.45 13.00
C THR A 275 -0.37 3.20 13.20
N ARG A 276 0.40 4.23 13.58
CA ARG A 276 1.83 4.08 13.89
C ARG A 276 2.08 3.17 15.09
N ASN A 277 1.30 3.28 16.16
CA ASN A 277 1.44 2.42 17.34
C ASN A 277 1.15 0.95 17.00
N LEU A 278 0.07 0.67 16.24
CA LEU A 278 -0.26 -0.68 15.77
C LEU A 278 0.83 -1.26 14.88
N LEU A 279 1.31 -0.45 13.93
CA LEU A 279 2.37 -0.85 13.02
C LEU A 279 3.67 -1.15 13.80
N ASN A 280 4.09 -0.25 14.68
CA ASN A 280 5.29 -0.45 15.50
C ASN A 280 5.14 -1.69 16.40
N ALA A 281 3.97 -1.93 16.98
CA ALA A 281 3.73 -3.15 17.75
C ALA A 281 3.84 -4.43 16.91
N ALA A 282 3.42 -4.40 15.64
CA ALA A 282 3.61 -5.49 14.70
C ALA A 282 5.09 -5.68 14.32
N LEU A 283 5.79 -4.59 13.98
CA LEU A 283 7.20 -4.60 13.59
C LEU A 283 8.12 -5.04 14.73
N ASP A 284 7.84 -4.60 15.95
CA ASP A 284 8.58 -4.94 17.17
C ASP A 284 8.28 -6.36 17.69
N GLY A 285 7.34 -7.10 17.08
CA GLY A 285 6.90 -8.42 17.52
C GLY A 285 6.03 -8.41 18.79
N LYS A 286 5.57 -7.24 19.25
CA LYS A 286 4.70 -7.11 20.44
C LYS A 286 3.33 -7.76 20.23
N LEU A 287 2.89 -7.90 18.99
CA LEU A 287 1.65 -8.60 18.65
C LEU A 287 1.81 -10.12 18.50
N ASP A 288 3.02 -10.69 18.52
CA ASP A 288 3.19 -12.13 18.22
C ASP A 288 2.52 -13.07 19.24
N LYS A 289 2.37 -12.62 20.49
CA LYS A 289 1.88 -13.44 21.62
C LYS A 289 0.59 -12.92 22.26
N VAL A 290 -0.06 -11.93 21.67
CA VAL A 290 -1.34 -11.42 22.20
C VAL A 290 -2.48 -12.40 21.91
N LYS A 291 -3.60 -12.24 22.62
CA LYS A 291 -4.82 -12.98 22.29
C LYS A 291 -5.45 -12.38 21.04
N TYR A 292 -6.02 -13.25 20.21
CA TYR A 292 -6.68 -12.88 18.97
C TYR A 292 -8.12 -13.38 18.95
N ARG A 293 -9.02 -12.57 18.38
CA ARG A 293 -10.34 -13.03 17.91
C ARG A 293 -10.27 -13.36 16.42
N THR A 294 -11.08 -14.31 15.99
CA THR A 294 -11.30 -14.57 14.56
C THR A 294 -12.37 -13.60 14.06
N ASP A 295 -12.10 -12.90 12.97
CA ASP A 295 -13.10 -12.08 12.30
C ASP A 295 -14.24 -12.93 11.75
N LYS A 296 -15.48 -12.44 11.87
CA LYS A 296 -16.68 -13.23 11.56
C LYS A 296 -16.85 -13.49 10.06
N LEU A 297 -16.49 -12.55 9.20
CA LEU A 297 -16.74 -12.66 7.75
C LEU A 297 -15.48 -13.07 7.01
N PHE A 298 -14.35 -12.43 7.30
CA PHE A 298 -13.08 -12.66 6.62
C PHE A 298 -12.22 -13.74 7.28
N GLY A 299 -12.51 -14.11 8.53
CA GLY A 299 -11.80 -15.18 9.23
C GLY A 299 -10.36 -14.86 9.62
N PHE A 300 -9.84 -13.66 9.36
CA PHE A 300 -8.49 -13.26 9.78
C PHE A 300 -8.42 -13.06 11.30
N LYS A 301 -7.20 -12.97 11.84
CA LYS A 301 -6.98 -12.82 13.28
C LYS A 301 -6.84 -11.35 13.66
N VAL A 302 -7.74 -10.84 14.49
CA VAL A 302 -7.70 -9.46 15.02
C VAL A 302 -7.17 -9.49 16.45
N PRO A 303 -6.10 -8.74 16.80
CA PRO A 303 -5.59 -8.71 18.16
C PRO A 303 -6.62 -8.09 19.10
N LEU A 304 -6.73 -8.63 20.31
CA LEU A 304 -7.62 -8.09 21.34
C LEU A 304 -7.01 -6.88 22.08
N THR A 305 -5.69 -6.79 22.10
CA THR A 305 -4.96 -5.69 22.76
C THR A 305 -3.76 -5.28 21.92
N CYS A 306 -3.38 -4.00 22.03
CA CYS A 306 -2.15 -3.46 21.47
C CYS A 306 -1.62 -2.38 22.41
N PRO A 307 -0.31 -2.35 22.74
CA PRO A 307 0.27 -1.26 23.52
C PRO A 307 -0.03 0.11 22.90
N ASP A 308 -0.32 1.08 23.75
CA ASP A 308 -0.57 2.49 23.38
C ASP A 308 -1.74 2.69 22.40
N VAL A 309 -2.66 1.73 22.32
CA VAL A 309 -3.89 1.79 21.52
C VAL A 309 -5.06 1.32 22.37
N PRO A 310 -6.11 2.15 22.56
CA PRO A 310 -7.28 1.74 23.32
C PRO A 310 -7.98 0.53 22.72
N GLU A 311 -8.46 -0.39 23.56
CA GLU A 311 -9.07 -1.66 23.12
C GLU A 311 -10.32 -1.43 22.25
N GLU A 312 -11.07 -0.36 22.52
CA GLU A 312 -12.24 0.03 21.75
C GLU A 312 -11.93 0.34 20.28
N VAL A 313 -10.68 0.73 19.96
CA VAL A 313 -10.23 0.96 18.58
C VAL A 313 -10.12 -0.35 17.81
N LEU A 314 -9.83 -1.47 18.49
CA LEU A 314 -9.66 -2.81 17.89
C LEU A 314 -10.99 -3.51 17.60
N GLU A 315 -12.10 -2.96 18.07
CA GLU A 315 -13.46 -3.44 17.79
C GLU A 315 -14.26 -2.36 17.03
N PRO A 316 -14.18 -2.32 15.69
CA PRO A 316 -14.81 -1.28 14.88
C PRO A 316 -16.31 -1.13 15.14
N SER A 317 -17.01 -2.24 15.42
CA SER A 317 -18.45 -2.25 15.66
C SER A 317 -18.87 -1.43 16.89
N ASN A 318 -17.98 -1.21 17.86
CA ASN A 318 -18.26 -0.38 19.04
C ASN A 318 -18.25 1.12 18.71
N SER A 319 -17.62 1.52 17.62
CA SER A 319 -17.60 2.92 17.18
C SER A 319 -18.83 3.31 16.37
N TRP A 320 -19.70 2.36 16.01
CA TRP A 320 -20.92 2.61 15.23
C TRP A 320 -22.12 2.83 16.17
N GLY A 321 -22.92 3.87 15.88
CA GLY A 321 -24.16 4.14 16.63
C GLY A 321 -25.22 3.05 16.46
N ASP A 322 -25.26 2.39 15.29
CA ASP A 322 -26.10 1.23 15.02
C ASP A 322 -25.25 0.01 14.61
N LYS A 323 -25.21 -1.00 15.49
CA LYS A 323 -24.50 -2.26 15.23
C LYS A 323 -25.11 -3.05 14.07
N LYS A 324 -26.41 -2.93 13.81
CA LYS A 324 -27.07 -3.59 12.67
C LYS A 324 -26.59 -2.98 11.35
N GLU A 325 -26.48 -1.65 11.29
CA GLU A 325 -25.93 -0.96 10.12
C GLU A 325 -24.47 -1.39 9.86
N TYR A 326 -23.64 -1.44 10.91
CA TYR A 326 -22.26 -1.97 10.81
C TYR A 326 -22.22 -3.33 10.12
N TRP A 327 -23.01 -4.29 10.60
CA TRP A 327 -23.00 -5.65 10.06
C TRP A 327 -23.55 -5.73 8.64
N GLN A 328 -24.55 -4.92 8.28
CA GLN A 328 -25.04 -4.82 6.90
C GLN A 328 -23.96 -4.27 5.95
N LYS A 329 -23.23 -3.24 6.37
CA LYS A 329 -22.11 -2.67 5.59
C LYS A 329 -20.96 -3.65 5.47
N TYR A 330 -20.65 -4.38 6.54
CA TYR A 330 -19.58 -5.35 6.52
C TYR A 330 -19.89 -6.53 5.58
N ASP A 331 -21.13 -7.01 5.60
CA ASP A 331 -21.60 -8.04 4.65
C ASP A 331 -21.62 -7.54 3.20
N ALA A 332 -21.99 -6.27 2.97
CA ALA A 332 -21.91 -5.66 1.65
C ALA A 332 -20.46 -5.55 1.14
N LEU A 333 -19.50 -5.26 2.02
CA LEU A 333 -18.07 -5.27 1.66
C LEU A 333 -17.62 -6.69 1.32
N ALA A 334 -17.97 -7.70 2.13
CA ALA A 334 -17.69 -9.11 1.84
C ALA A 334 -18.24 -9.53 0.47
N ALA A 335 -19.46 -9.12 0.13
CA ALA A 335 -20.05 -9.36 -1.18
C ALA A 335 -19.21 -8.79 -2.33
N ARG A 336 -18.70 -7.56 -2.18
CA ARG A 336 -17.84 -6.92 -3.19
C ARG A 336 -16.51 -7.64 -3.37
N PHE A 337 -15.90 -8.12 -2.28
CA PHE A 337 -14.70 -8.95 -2.37
C PHE A 337 -14.96 -10.25 -3.14
N ILE A 338 -16.06 -10.94 -2.85
CA ILE A 338 -16.42 -12.19 -3.54
C ILE A 338 -16.65 -11.92 -5.03
N GLU A 339 -17.37 -10.85 -5.36
CA GLU A 339 -17.65 -10.50 -6.76
C GLU A 339 -16.37 -10.15 -7.52
N ASN A 340 -15.53 -9.29 -6.95
CA ASN A 340 -14.26 -8.91 -7.56
C ASN A 340 -13.34 -10.12 -7.78
N PHE A 341 -13.30 -11.06 -6.82
CA PHE A 341 -12.40 -12.21 -6.92
C PHE A 341 -12.77 -13.18 -8.05
N LYS A 342 -14.02 -13.17 -8.54
CA LYS A 342 -14.43 -13.98 -9.69
C LYS A 342 -13.61 -13.67 -10.94
N LEU A 343 -13.17 -12.42 -11.12
CA LEU A 343 -12.32 -11.97 -12.24
C LEU A 343 -11.00 -12.74 -12.34
N PHE A 344 -10.48 -13.21 -11.20
CA PHE A 344 -9.18 -13.89 -11.10
C PHE A 344 -9.32 -15.38 -10.73
N SER A 345 -10.54 -15.88 -10.57
CA SER A 345 -10.80 -17.22 -10.03
C SER A 345 -10.23 -18.37 -10.86
N LYS A 346 -10.05 -18.15 -12.18
CA LYS A 346 -9.48 -19.13 -13.09
C LYS A 346 -7.98 -19.31 -12.79
N GLY A 347 -7.58 -20.55 -12.51
CA GLY A 347 -6.18 -20.88 -12.22
C GLY A 347 -5.73 -20.63 -10.78
N VAL A 348 -6.60 -20.06 -9.92
CA VAL A 348 -6.35 -19.93 -8.48
C VAL A 348 -6.72 -21.23 -7.76
N SER A 349 -5.93 -21.62 -6.76
CA SER A 349 -6.18 -22.82 -5.95
C SER A 349 -7.44 -22.72 -5.09
N GLU A 350 -8.03 -23.86 -4.72
CA GLU A 350 -9.23 -23.89 -3.88
C GLU A 350 -8.96 -23.37 -2.47
N GLU A 351 -7.76 -23.57 -1.93
CA GLU A 351 -7.38 -23.03 -0.61
C GLU A 351 -7.46 -21.51 -0.58
N VAL A 352 -6.99 -20.84 -1.64
CA VAL A 352 -7.06 -19.38 -1.75
C VAL A 352 -8.48 -18.91 -1.94
N LYS A 353 -9.28 -19.57 -2.81
CA LYS A 353 -10.71 -19.23 -2.98
C LYS A 353 -11.47 -19.34 -1.66
N ASN A 354 -11.19 -20.37 -0.88
CA ASN A 354 -11.84 -20.62 0.41
C ASN A 354 -11.32 -19.72 1.55
N ALA A 355 -10.21 -19.01 1.34
CA ALA A 355 -9.69 -18.02 2.29
C ALA A 355 -10.36 -16.64 2.18
N GLY A 356 -11.21 -16.44 1.17
CA GLY A 356 -12.03 -15.24 1.03
C GLY A 356 -13.13 -15.09 2.09
N PRO A 357 -13.79 -13.93 2.14
CA PRO A 357 -14.84 -13.70 3.12
C PRO A 357 -16.09 -14.53 2.82
N LYS A 358 -16.86 -14.80 3.88
CA LYS A 358 -18.18 -15.41 3.82
C LYS A 358 -19.25 -14.36 4.06
N ARG A 359 -20.39 -14.52 3.40
CA ARG A 359 -21.58 -13.70 3.65
C ARG A 359 -22.18 -14.04 5.02
N LEU A 360 -22.82 -13.07 5.66
CA LEU A 360 -23.68 -13.36 6.80
C LEU A 360 -24.75 -14.35 6.33
N ALA A 361 -24.90 -15.47 7.05
CA ALA A 361 -26.01 -16.37 6.81
C ALA A 361 -27.31 -15.55 6.88
N SER A 362 -28.12 -15.60 5.83
CA SER A 362 -29.48 -15.07 5.90
C SER A 362 -30.17 -15.81 7.03
N THR A 363 -30.45 -15.14 8.15
CA THR A 363 -31.49 -15.58 9.07
C THR A 363 -32.75 -15.71 8.22
N LYS A 364 -33.08 -16.95 7.85
CA LYS A 364 -34.37 -17.31 7.25
C LYS A 364 -35.46 -17.12 8.29
#